data_AF-A0A1J3EW48-F1
#
_entry.id   AF-A0A1J3EW48-F1
#
_cell.length_a   1.000
_cell.length_b   1.000
_cell.length_c   1.000
_cell.angle_alpha   90.00
_cell.angle_beta   90.00
_cell.angle_gamma   90.00
#
_symmetry.space_group_name_H-M   'P 1'
#
loop_
_entity.id
_entity.type
_entity.pdbx_description
1 polymer ?
#
loop_
_entity_poly.entity_id
_entity_poly.type
_entity_poly.pdbx_seq_one_letter_code
_entity_poly.pdbx_strand_id
1 'polypeptide(L)'
;MRSLLLSRLSKLSSLRKLPVVLGVRFLSETPPCHILGAAPCGSNSRDGEIGRLVVSNYTESCWSTMTHVEKKVPMSLMTETGTIGASRGWVATLKDGVVCFQDDLIPSASDSEPKRISLPPLQTLPHCQTQLVTNVAMSSGSPDKDEDCILAVKFLGPQLSLCRPALGDKAEWFNIRVTDPGFFSSRVMYSKRDNMFSMAGSGGKITGSWDLEKHILVDTYFPFYPEFVQSHWDRLCKSCRSEHLVESPSGETFFVKWYTQRSIHRDINSGKALTERFLVFSVSNNKMYRHTRDIGDNCIFLSAKGEPFCLQASLYGLSRNCIYFVGRDDFGEVNIADDVIMAKKTRTSRAPYFIPPPS
;
A
#
# COMPACT_ATOMS: atom_id res chain seq x y z
N MET A 1 -56.48 32.98 45.13
CA MET A 1 -57.43 33.98 44.59
C MET A 1 -56.77 34.60 43.36
N ARG A 2 -57.48 34.62 42.20
CA ARG A 2 -57.15 35.27 40.90
C ARG A 2 -56.06 34.56 40.08
N SER A 3 -56.43 33.79 39.04
CA SER A 3 -56.86 34.20 37.67
C SER A 3 -55.75 34.90 36.88
N LEU A 4 -55.44 34.39 35.68
CA LEU A 4 -55.25 35.21 34.47
C LEU A 4 -55.33 34.34 33.20
N LEU A 5 -56.28 34.71 32.34
CA LEU A 5 -56.48 34.29 30.95
C LEU A 5 -55.67 35.19 29.99
N LEU A 6 -55.25 34.59 28.86
CA LEU A 6 -55.16 35.12 27.49
C LEU A 6 -54.51 36.50 27.21
N SER A 7 -53.54 36.54 26.28
CA SER A 7 -53.76 37.06 24.90
C SER A 7 -52.49 37.20 24.02
N ARG A 8 -52.60 36.65 22.81
CA ARG A 8 -52.23 37.17 21.45
C ARG A 8 -50.83 37.75 21.10
N LEU A 9 -50.24 37.06 20.12
CA LEU A 9 -49.77 37.50 18.78
C LEU A 9 -48.46 38.31 18.56
N SER A 10 -47.57 37.63 17.84
CA SER A 10 -46.76 38.04 16.67
C SER A 10 -45.67 39.11 16.81
N LYS A 11 -44.44 38.71 16.46
CA LYS A 11 -43.61 39.41 15.45
C LYS A 11 -42.46 38.51 14.99
N LEU A 12 -42.41 38.29 13.67
CA LEU A 12 -41.22 37.77 12.98
C LEU A 12 -40.06 38.76 13.16
N SER A 13 -38.88 38.26 13.48
CA SER A 13 -37.62 38.92 13.15
C SER A 13 -36.54 37.87 12.85
N SER A 14 -35.82 38.11 11.76
CA SER A 14 -34.94 37.16 11.07
C SER A 14 -33.74 36.70 11.89
N LEU A 15 -33.51 35.38 11.88
CA LEU A 15 -32.24 34.76 12.26
C LEU A 15 -31.19 35.09 11.19
N ARG A 16 -30.29 36.02 11.50
CA ARG A 16 -29.04 36.21 10.75
C ARG A 16 -28.22 34.94 10.88
N LYS A 17 -28.07 34.21 9.77
CA LYS A 17 -27.07 33.14 9.63
C LYS A 17 -25.69 33.77 9.76
N LEU A 18 -24.97 33.44 10.83
CA LEU A 18 -23.52 33.60 10.88
C LEU A 18 -22.93 32.51 9.98
N PRO A 19 -22.06 32.84 9.00
CA PRO A 19 -21.43 31.83 8.19
C PRO A 19 -20.45 31.05 9.07
N VAL A 20 -20.74 29.76 9.24
CA VAL A 20 -19.74 28.79 9.69
C VAL A 20 -18.68 28.75 8.59
N VAL A 21 -17.58 29.46 8.81
CA VAL A 21 -16.36 29.29 8.04
C VAL A 21 -15.85 27.89 8.39
N LEU A 22 -16.25 26.89 7.60
CA LEU A 22 -15.54 25.62 7.50
C LEU A 22 -14.14 25.97 7.01
N GLY A 23 -13.21 26.09 7.95
CA GLY A 23 -11.79 26.17 7.66
C GLY A 23 -11.39 24.87 6.99
N VAL A 24 -11.47 24.83 5.66
CA VAL A 24 -10.77 23.83 4.86
C VAL A 24 -9.30 24.14 5.05
N ARG A 25 -8.68 23.52 6.05
CA ARG A 25 -7.23 23.32 6.03
C ARG A 25 -7.01 22.37 4.86
N PHE A 26 -6.78 22.93 3.67
CA PHE A 26 -6.03 22.25 2.65
C PHE A 26 -4.67 21.97 3.28
N LEU A 27 -4.51 20.77 3.84
CA LEU A 27 -3.18 20.25 4.05
C LEU A 27 -2.54 20.28 2.67
N SER A 28 -1.50 21.08 2.53
CA SER A 28 -0.64 21.16 1.35
C SER A 28 0.14 19.84 1.22
N GLU A 29 -0.59 18.73 1.15
CA GLU A 29 -0.07 17.38 1.02
C GLU A 29 -0.12 17.02 -0.45
N THR A 30 1.01 16.53 -0.96
CA THR A 30 1.07 15.96 -2.30
C THR A 30 0.02 14.84 -2.38
N PRO A 31 -0.94 14.89 -3.30
CA PRO A 31 -1.97 13.86 -3.39
C PRO A 31 -1.31 12.50 -3.66
N PRO A 32 -1.97 11.38 -3.29
CA PRO A 32 -1.46 10.08 -3.66
C PRO A 32 -1.32 10.00 -5.18
N CYS A 33 -0.22 9.42 -5.65
CA CYS A 33 0.03 9.27 -7.07
C CYS A 33 0.56 7.88 -7.41
N HIS A 34 0.30 7.46 -8.64
CA HIS A 34 0.80 6.20 -9.20
C HIS A 34 1.92 6.49 -10.21
N ILE A 35 3.03 5.77 -10.08
CA ILE A 35 4.15 5.86 -11.00
C ILE A 35 3.81 5.14 -12.31
N LEU A 36 3.67 5.91 -13.40
CA LEU A 36 3.41 5.36 -14.72
C LEU A 36 4.68 4.91 -15.45
N GLY A 37 5.83 5.50 -15.13
CA GLY A 37 7.13 5.21 -15.72
C GLY A 37 8.03 6.44 -15.73
N ALA A 38 9.03 6.45 -16.62
CA ALA A 38 9.85 7.61 -16.90
C ALA A 38 10.10 7.77 -18.40
N ALA A 39 10.07 9.01 -18.89
CA ALA A 39 10.37 9.37 -20.26
C ALA A 39 11.88 9.66 -20.39
N PRO A 40 12.65 8.91 -21.21
CA PRO A 40 14.10 9.11 -21.34
C PRO A 40 14.47 10.56 -21.64
N CYS A 41 15.46 11.10 -20.92
CA CYS A 41 15.85 12.50 -21.06
C CYS A 41 17.37 12.75 -20.98
N GLY A 42 18.18 11.70 -21.11
CA GLY A 42 19.64 11.78 -21.17
C GLY A 42 20.33 10.80 -20.23
N SER A 43 21.56 11.12 -19.84
CA SER A 43 22.35 10.36 -18.87
C SER A 43 23.20 11.27 -18.00
N ASN A 44 23.67 10.76 -16.86
CA ASN A 44 24.66 11.42 -16.01
C ASN A 44 25.62 10.37 -15.41
N SER A 45 26.74 10.82 -14.84
CA SER A 45 27.77 9.93 -14.28
C SER A 45 27.33 9.17 -13.02
N ARG A 46 26.33 9.68 -12.29
CA ARG A 46 25.84 9.11 -11.02
C ARG A 46 24.83 7.99 -11.25
N ASP A 47 23.90 8.19 -12.16
CA ASP A 47 22.67 7.42 -12.34
C ASP A 47 22.64 6.64 -13.67
N GLY A 48 23.61 6.88 -14.55
CA GLY A 48 23.59 6.34 -15.91
C GLY A 48 22.47 6.97 -16.71
N GLU A 49 21.65 6.16 -17.38
CA GLU A 49 20.48 6.62 -18.12
C GLU A 49 19.41 7.20 -17.17
N ILE A 50 18.90 8.38 -17.50
CA ILE A 50 17.88 9.08 -16.70
C ILE A 50 16.64 9.37 -17.54
N GLY A 51 15.50 9.45 -16.85
CA GLY A 51 14.23 9.87 -17.44
C GLY A 51 13.48 10.86 -16.55
N ARG A 52 12.57 11.62 -17.16
CA ARG A 52 11.60 12.44 -16.43
C ARG A 52 10.46 11.57 -15.95
N LEU A 53 10.19 11.60 -14.64
CA LEU A 53 9.16 10.79 -14.03
C LEU A 53 7.78 11.14 -14.60
N VAL A 54 6.98 10.11 -14.82
CA VAL A 54 5.62 10.21 -15.34
C VAL A 54 4.70 9.61 -14.30
N VAL A 55 3.75 10.40 -13.81
CA VAL A 55 2.82 9.99 -12.75
C VAL A 55 1.37 10.19 -13.19
N SER A 56 0.45 9.56 -12.47
CA SER A 56 -0.97 9.84 -12.53
C SER A 56 -1.44 10.20 -11.13
N ASN A 57 -2.08 11.37 -10.99
CA ASN A 57 -2.66 11.83 -9.72
C ASN A 57 -4.11 11.38 -9.63
N TYR A 58 -4.57 11.07 -8.42
CA TYR A 58 -5.93 10.56 -8.17
C TYR A 58 -6.98 11.64 -7.87
N THR A 59 -6.68 12.90 -8.18
CA THR A 59 -7.53 14.04 -7.79
C THR A 59 -8.79 14.20 -8.62
N GLU A 60 -8.92 13.50 -9.75
CA GLU A 60 -10.12 13.53 -10.59
C GLU A 60 -10.38 12.13 -11.14
N SER A 61 -11.65 11.80 -11.39
CA SER A 61 -12.19 10.51 -11.86
C SER A 61 -11.61 9.96 -13.18
N CYS A 62 -10.53 10.57 -13.68
CA CYS A 62 -9.90 10.28 -14.93
C CYS A 62 -8.55 9.59 -14.72
N TRP A 63 -8.58 8.26 -14.75
CA TRP A 63 -7.41 7.37 -14.75
C TRP A 63 -6.46 7.55 -15.97
N SER A 64 -6.62 8.63 -16.75
CA SER A 64 -5.91 8.90 -18.00
C SER A 64 -5.04 10.14 -18.00
N THR A 65 -5.09 10.98 -16.96
CA THR A 65 -4.23 12.16 -16.92
C THR A 65 -2.81 11.72 -16.58
N MET A 66 -1.96 11.76 -17.61
CA MET A 66 -0.54 11.51 -17.51
C MET A 66 0.16 12.83 -17.25
N THR A 67 0.71 12.99 -16.05
CA THR A 67 1.44 14.20 -15.65
C THR A 67 2.93 13.92 -15.75
N HIS A 68 3.61 14.68 -16.60
CA HIS A 68 5.06 14.75 -16.60
C HIS A 68 5.49 15.67 -15.48
N VAL A 69 6.27 15.15 -14.53
CA VAL A 69 6.91 15.97 -13.50
C VAL A 69 8.36 16.24 -13.92
N GLU A 70 8.93 17.33 -13.43
CA GLU A 70 10.32 17.69 -13.76
C GLU A 70 11.35 16.76 -13.12
N LYS A 71 10.92 16.00 -12.09
CA LYS A 71 11.70 15.01 -11.36
C LYS A 71 12.46 14.07 -12.31
N LYS A 72 13.79 14.06 -12.21
CA LYS A 72 14.65 13.13 -12.95
C LYS A 72 14.94 11.91 -12.11
N VAL A 73 14.83 10.73 -12.72
CA VAL A 73 15.00 9.44 -12.04
C VAL A 73 15.89 8.49 -12.84
N PRO A 74 16.67 7.62 -12.18
CA PRO A 74 17.42 6.57 -12.85
C PRO A 74 16.50 5.62 -13.61
N MET A 75 16.78 5.37 -14.89
CA MET A 75 16.01 4.42 -15.71
C MET A 75 16.13 2.98 -15.21
N SER A 76 17.19 2.66 -14.45
CA SER A 76 17.36 1.37 -13.78
C SER A 76 16.20 1.04 -12.83
N LEU A 77 15.58 2.04 -12.18
CA LEU A 77 14.40 1.87 -11.33
C LEU A 77 13.14 1.51 -12.12
N MET A 78 13.13 1.80 -13.43
CA MET A 78 12.04 1.51 -14.35
C MET A 78 12.23 0.18 -15.08
N THR A 79 12.91 -0.77 -14.44
CA THR A 79 13.09 -2.15 -14.94
C THR A 79 12.35 -3.13 -14.05
N GLU A 80 12.01 -4.32 -14.58
CA GLU A 80 11.26 -5.34 -13.81
C GLU A 80 11.97 -5.73 -12.50
N THR A 81 13.30 -5.79 -12.52
CA THR A 81 14.14 -6.13 -11.36
C THR A 81 14.76 -4.91 -10.67
N GLY A 82 14.46 -3.70 -11.13
CA GLY A 82 15.06 -2.47 -10.62
C GLY A 82 14.69 -2.14 -9.18
N THR A 83 13.59 -2.70 -8.69
CA THR A 83 13.03 -2.44 -7.36
C THR A 83 12.53 -3.73 -6.73
N ILE A 84 12.76 -3.89 -5.43
CA ILE A 84 12.30 -5.04 -4.62
C ILE A 84 11.06 -4.71 -3.78
N GLY A 85 10.74 -3.43 -3.63
CA GLY A 85 9.51 -2.98 -3.00
C GLY A 85 9.50 -1.49 -2.75
N ALA A 86 8.42 -0.99 -2.15
CA ALA A 86 8.30 0.40 -1.72
C ALA A 86 7.52 0.49 -0.40
N SER A 87 7.84 1.47 0.42
CA SER A 87 7.20 1.70 1.72
C SER A 87 7.28 3.18 2.06
N ARG A 88 6.17 3.78 2.53
CA ARG A 88 6.13 5.20 2.94
C ARG A 88 6.70 6.18 1.91
N GLY A 89 6.50 5.91 0.61
CA GLY A 89 7.02 6.73 -0.50
C GLY A 89 8.46 6.43 -0.92
N TRP A 90 9.25 5.74 -0.09
CA TRP A 90 10.60 5.32 -0.45
C TRP A 90 10.58 4.02 -1.26
N VAL A 91 11.47 3.91 -2.23
CA VAL A 91 11.69 2.68 -3.01
C VAL A 91 12.91 1.93 -2.51
N ALA A 92 12.82 0.61 -2.44
CA ALA A 92 13.92 -0.28 -2.12
C ALA A 92 14.47 -0.96 -3.38
N THR A 93 15.80 -0.98 -3.48
CA THR A 93 16.56 -1.75 -4.48
C THR A 93 17.44 -2.78 -3.79
N LEU A 94 17.80 -3.85 -4.51
CA LEU A 94 18.73 -4.87 -4.03
C LEU A 94 19.78 -5.12 -5.11
N LYS A 95 21.04 -4.84 -4.79
CA LYS A 95 22.16 -5.07 -5.69
C LYS A 95 23.31 -5.67 -4.91
N ASP A 96 23.84 -6.79 -5.40
CA ASP A 96 25.00 -7.47 -4.80
C ASP A 96 24.82 -7.76 -3.29
N GLY A 97 23.60 -8.11 -2.89
CA GLY A 97 23.24 -8.40 -1.49
C GLY A 97 23.05 -7.16 -0.61
N VAL A 98 23.17 -5.95 -1.15
CA VAL A 98 22.98 -4.67 -0.44
C VAL A 98 21.62 -4.08 -0.77
N VAL A 99 20.83 -3.80 0.26
CA VAL A 99 19.55 -3.10 0.13
C VAL A 99 19.81 -1.60 0.17
N CYS A 100 19.21 -0.85 -0.75
CA CYS A 100 19.29 0.61 -0.77
C CYS A 100 17.89 1.25 -0.88
N PHE A 101 17.59 2.17 0.03
CA PHE A 101 16.36 2.99 0.03
C PHE A 101 16.61 4.31 -0.65
N GLN A 102 15.69 4.70 -1.53
CA GLN A 102 15.84 5.91 -2.33
C GLN A 102 14.53 6.69 -2.37
N ASP A 103 14.62 8.02 -2.28
CA ASP A 103 13.47 8.92 -2.45
C ASP A 103 13.29 9.38 -3.92
N ASP A 104 14.07 8.82 -4.85
CA ASP A 104 14.10 9.20 -6.26
C ASP A 104 12.71 9.21 -6.92
N LEU A 105 11.77 8.36 -6.49
CA LEU A 105 10.42 8.29 -7.06
C LEU A 105 9.39 9.20 -6.39
N ILE A 106 9.78 9.93 -5.34
CA ILE A 106 8.91 10.94 -4.71
C ILE A 106 8.95 12.20 -5.59
N PRO A 107 7.81 12.64 -6.19
CA PRO A 107 7.83 13.76 -7.14
C PRO A 107 8.33 15.09 -6.56
N SER A 108 8.15 15.30 -5.26
CA SER A 108 8.56 16.51 -4.53
C SER A 108 9.98 16.44 -3.96
N ALA A 109 10.68 15.30 -4.08
CA ALA A 109 12.04 15.14 -3.55
C ALA A 109 13.09 15.80 -4.47
N SER A 110 14.20 16.25 -3.87
CA SER A 110 15.28 16.96 -4.55
C SER A 110 15.91 16.13 -5.69
N ASP A 111 16.07 16.76 -6.86
CA ASP A 111 16.80 16.15 -7.99
C ASP A 111 18.32 16.29 -7.84
N SER A 112 18.77 17.40 -7.27
CA SER A 112 20.19 17.66 -7.06
C SER A 112 20.76 16.80 -5.94
N GLU A 113 19.96 16.58 -4.89
CA GLU A 113 20.37 15.88 -3.67
C GLU A 113 19.34 14.79 -3.29
N PRO A 114 19.19 13.73 -4.12
CA PRO A 114 18.34 12.60 -3.77
C PRO A 114 18.94 11.86 -2.58
N LYS A 115 18.09 11.40 -1.68
CA LYS A 115 18.52 10.64 -0.50
C LYS A 115 18.57 9.17 -0.86
N ARG A 116 19.73 8.56 -0.61
CA ARG A 116 19.96 7.12 -0.81
C ARG A 116 20.63 6.53 0.41
N ILE A 117 19.96 5.61 1.08
CA ILE A 117 20.44 4.94 2.29
C ILE A 117 20.81 3.52 1.92
N SER A 118 22.12 3.22 1.92
CA SER A 118 22.62 1.86 1.74
C SER A 118 22.73 1.18 3.10
N LEU A 119 22.18 -0.03 3.19
CA LEU A 119 22.24 -0.85 4.40
C LEU A 119 23.45 -1.79 4.35
N PRO A 120 23.83 -2.42 5.48
CA PRO A 120 24.85 -3.46 5.47
C PRO A 120 24.48 -4.60 4.51
N PRO A 121 25.46 -5.39 4.02
CA PRO A 121 25.17 -6.59 3.24
C PRO A 121 24.23 -7.54 4.00
N LEU A 122 23.25 -8.10 3.31
CA LEU A 122 22.30 -9.05 3.88
C LEU A 122 23.01 -10.31 4.37
N GLN A 123 22.68 -10.74 5.60
CA GLN A 123 23.14 -12.01 6.13
C GLN A 123 22.07 -13.09 5.89
N THR A 124 22.44 -14.13 5.15
CA THR A 124 21.52 -15.25 4.86
C THR A 124 21.62 -16.29 5.97
N LEU A 125 20.50 -16.60 6.63
CA LEU A 125 20.45 -17.65 7.64
C LEU A 125 20.54 -19.06 7.00
N PRO A 126 20.96 -20.10 7.76
CA PRO A 126 20.99 -21.47 7.25
C PRO A 126 19.64 -21.95 6.68
N HIS A 127 19.68 -22.53 5.48
CA HIS A 127 18.52 -22.97 4.69
C HIS A 127 17.50 -21.86 4.36
N CYS A 128 17.95 -20.61 4.34
CA CYS A 128 17.18 -19.46 3.85
C CYS A 128 17.77 -18.94 2.52
N GLN A 129 17.12 -17.92 1.95
CA GLN A 129 17.61 -17.17 0.80
C GLN A 129 17.24 -15.69 0.95
N THR A 130 18.05 -14.79 0.39
CA THR A 130 17.90 -13.33 0.50
C THR A 130 17.82 -12.62 -0.85
N GLN A 131 17.62 -13.37 -1.94
CA GLN A 131 17.60 -12.86 -3.31
C GLN A 131 16.19 -12.53 -3.81
N LEU A 132 15.20 -13.32 -3.39
CA LEU A 132 13.79 -13.13 -3.75
C LEU A 132 13.07 -12.47 -2.57
N VAL A 133 12.79 -11.17 -2.70
CA VAL A 133 12.04 -10.36 -1.73
C VAL A 133 10.55 -10.42 -2.06
N THR A 134 9.69 -10.61 -1.06
CA THR A 134 8.24 -10.51 -1.25
C THR A 134 7.76 -9.08 -1.15
N ASN A 135 8.25 -8.32 -0.16
CA ASN A 135 8.15 -6.85 -0.07
C ASN A 135 9.04 -6.29 1.07
N VAL A 136 8.98 -4.97 1.23
CA VAL A 136 9.54 -4.22 2.37
C VAL A 136 8.45 -3.44 3.09
N ALA A 137 8.66 -3.12 4.36
CA ALA A 137 7.78 -2.25 5.17
C ALA A 137 8.60 -1.45 6.18
N MET A 138 8.17 -0.24 6.52
CA MET A 138 8.86 0.65 7.47
C MET A 138 7.91 1.15 8.55
N SER A 139 8.43 1.25 9.78
CA SER A 139 7.66 1.78 10.91
C SER A 139 7.38 3.28 10.78
N SER A 140 8.25 4.01 10.08
CA SER A 140 8.22 5.46 9.94
C SER A 140 8.53 5.90 8.51
N GLY A 141 8.08 7.09 8.12
CA GLY A 141 8.32 7.69 6.81
C GLY A 141 9.63 8.46 6.68
N SER A 142 10.43 8.52 7.76
CA SER A 142 11.69 9.29 7.83
C SER A 142 12.91 8.40 8.12
N PRO A 143 13.21 7.38 7.28
CA PRO A 143 14.29 6.42 7.53
C PRO A 143 15.69 7.05 7.58
N ASP A 144 15.86 8.28 7.10
CA ASP A 144 17.12 9.04 7.13
C ASP A 144 17.36 9.81 8.43
N LYS A 145 16.34 10.00 9.28
CA LYS A 145 16.40 10.87 10.46
C LYS A 145 15.93 10.21 11.75
N ASP A 146 14.98 9.30 11.64
CA ASP A 146 14.36 8.64 12.78
C ASP A 146 15.19 7.41 13.17
N GLU A 147 15.93 7.53 14.28
CA GLU A 147 16.79 6.46 14.82
C GLU A 147 15.99 5.22 15.26
N ASP A 148 14.70 5.40 15.58
CA ASP A 148 13.79 4.32 15.95
C ASP A 148 13.06 3.74 14.73
N CYS A 149 13.26 4.30 13.53
CA CYS A 149 12.71 3.74 12.30
C CYS A 149 13.31 2.35 12.07
N ILE A 150 12.44 1.35 12.03
CA ILE A 150 12.79 -0.02 11.70
C ILE A 150 12.31 -0.27 10.28
N LEU A 151 13.18 -0.88 9.50
CA LEU A 151 12.87 -1.49 8.23
C LEU A 151 12.69 -2.99 8.42
N ALA A 152 11.68 -3.54 7.78
CA ALA A 152 11.52 -4.97 7.52
C ALA A 152 11.73 -5.30 6.04
N VAL A 153 12.54 -6.32 5.77
CA VAL A 153 12.66 -6.97 4.45
C VAL A 153 12.19 -8.42 4.58
N LYS A 154 11.11 -8.77 3.88
CA LYS A 154 10.59 -10.14 3.86
C LYS A 154 11.04 -10.85 2.59
N PHE A 155 11.58 -12.05 2.75
CA PHE A 155 12.02 -12.90 1.64
C PHE A 155 11.04 -14.02 1.37
N LEU A 156 11.06 -14.57 0.15
CA LEU A 156 10.42 -15.85 -0.12
C LEU A 156 11.11 -16.93 0.71
N GLY A 157 10.36 -17.60 1.59
CA GLY A 157 10.89 -18.57 2.55
C GLY A 157 10.89 -18.06 3.99
N PRO A 158 11.65 -18.71 4.88
CA PRO A 158 11.55 -18.52 6.33
C PRO A 158 12.28 -17.29 6.88
N GLN A 159 12.82 -16.38 6.08
CA GLN A 159 13.60 -15.25 6.60
C GLN A 159 12.85 -13.93 6.55
N LEU A 160 12.87 -13.22 7.68
CA LEU A 160 12.52 -11.82 7.84
C LEU A 160 13.76 -11.11 8.42
N SER A 161 14.18 -10.00 7.82
CA SER A 161 15.34 -9.24 8.31
C SER A 161 14.91 -7.83 8.68
N LEU A 162 15.28 -7.41 9.89
CA LEU A 162 15.00 -6.09 10.44
C LEU A 162 16.28 -5.27 10.54
N CYS A 163 16.20 -3.96 10.31
CA CYS A 163 17.35 -3.05 10.40
C CYS A 163 16.90 -1.63 10.77
N ARG A 164 17.78 -0.85 11.40
CA ARG A 164 17.55 0.59 11.68
C ARG A 164 18.37 1.44 10.69
N PRO A 165 17.74 2.02 9.64
CA PRO A 165 18.48 2.67 8.57
C PRO A 165 19.26 3.91 9.01
N ALA A 166 18.70 4.72 9.93
CA ALA A 166 19.29 5.97 10.40
C ALA A 166 20.61 5.78 11.18
N LEU A 167 20.93 4.56 11.62
CA LEU A 167 22.20 4.26 12.28
C LEU A 167 23.41 4.26 11.33
N GLY A 168 23.19 4.34 10.01
CA GLY A 168 24.25 4.40 9.01
C GLY A 168 25.23 3.23 9.12
N ASP A 169 26.51 3.53 9.29
CA ASP A 169 27.58 2.52 9.41
C ASP A 169 27.45 1.61 10.64
N LYS A 170 26.65 2.01 11.65
CA LYS A 170 26.35 1.21 12.84
C LYS A 170 25.09 0.36 12.69
N ALA A 171 24.41 0.44 11.55
CA ALA A 171 23.24 -0.38 11.30
C ALA A 171 23.64 -1.85 11.23
N GLU A 172 22.82 -2.72 11.80
CA GLU A 172 23.02 -4.18 11.78
C GLU A 172 21.71 -4.88 11.44
N TRP A 173 21.82 -6.05 10.80
CA TRP A 173 20.66 -6.89 10.50
C TRP A 173 20.29 -7.75 11.69
N PHE A 174 19.06 -7.59 12.16
CA PHE A 174 18.41 -8.53 13.05
C PHE A 174 17.60 -9.54 12.23
N ASN A 175 18.15 -10.76 12.08
CA ASN A 175 17.57 -11.79 11.21
C ASN A 175 16.68 -12.75 12.01
N ILE A 176 15.44 -12.89 11.59
CA ILE A 176 14.42 -13.73 12.21
C ILE A 176 14.13 -14.91 11.29
N ARG A 177 14.19 -16.13 11.85
CA ARG A 177 13.74 -17.35 11.17
C ARG A 177 12.28 -17.64 11.54
N VAL A 178 11.38 -17.37 10.61
CA VAL A 178 9.97 -17.73 10.68
C VAL A 178 9.82 -19.24 10.52
N THR A 179 9.19 -19.88 11.51
CA THR A 179 9.08 -21.34 11.60
C THR A 179 7.88 -21.89 10.84
N ASP A 180 6.76 -21.17 10.83
CA ASP A 180 5.52 -21.59 10.18
C ASP A 180 5.62 -21.40 8.65
N PRO A 181 5.52 -22.48 7.85
CA PRO A 181 5.59 -22.42 6.37
C PRO A 181 4.52 -21.54 5.72
N GLY A 182 3.40 -21.32 6.41
CA GLY A 182 2.33 -20.43 5.98
C GLY A 182 2.83 -19.00 5.71
N PHE A 183 3.90 -18.56 6.38
CA PHE A 183 4.46 -17.22 6.17
C PHE A 183 5.53 -17.14 5.07
N PHE A 184 5.86 -18.24 4.40
CA PHE A 184 7.01 -18.24 3.47
C PHE A 184 6.76 -17.38 2.24
N SER A 185 5.52 -17.25 1.77
CA SER A 185 5.13 -16.38 0.66
C SER A 185 4.47 -15.06 1.12
N SER A 186 4.42 -14.80 2.42
CA SER A 186 3.69 -13.67 2.97
C SER A 186 4.37 -12.33 2.69
N ARG A 187 3.55 -11.28 2.77
CA ARG A 187 3.99 -9.89 2.76
C ARG A 187 3.93 -9.32 4.17
N VAL A 188 4.86 -8.43 4.47
CA VAL A 188 4.98 -7.74 5.76
C VAL A 188 4.40 -6.33 5.67
N MET A 189 3.73 -5.86 6.72
CA MET A 189 3.34 -4.46 6.90
C MET A 189 3.70 -4.02 8.31
N TYR A 190 3.84 -2.71 8.53
CA TYR A 190 3.96 -2.20 9.90
C TYR A 190 2.59 -1.87 10.49
N SER A 191 2.22 -2.53 11.59
CA SER A 191 1.03 -2.21 12.37
C SER A 191 1.34 -1.10 13.36
N LYS A 192 0.70 0.07 13.18
CA LYS A 192 0.80 1.18 14.15
C LYS A 192 0.05 0.84 15.43
N ARG A 193 -1.06 0.09 15.32
CA ARG A 193 -1.87 -0.33 16.47
C ARG A 193 -1.05 -1.22 17.41
N ASP A 194 -0.37 -2.20 16.85
CA ASP A 194 0.34 -3.22 17.62
C ASP A 194 1.82 -2.87 17.83
N ASN A 195 2.33 -1.84 17.14
CA ASN A 195 3.74 -1.43 17.14
C ASN A 195 4.69 -2.57 16.71
N MET A 196 4.25 -3.37 15.74
CA MET A 196 4.94 -4.57 15.27
C MET A 196 4.77 -4.77 13.76
N PHE A 197 5.72 -5.49 13.15
CA PHE A 197 5.61 -5.93 11.76
C PHE A 197 4.71 -7.16 11.67
N SER A 198 3.61 -7.03 10.94
CA SER A 198 2.60 -8.08 10.83
C SER A 198 2.58 -8.73 9.45
N MET A 199 2.34 -10.03 9.41
CA MET A 199 2.16 -10.83 8.20
C MET A 199 0.91 -11.69 8.33
N ALA A 200 0.18 -11.84 7.24
CA ALA A 200 -0.85 -12.87 7.15
C ALA A 200 -0.27 -14.13 6.49
N GLY A 201 -0.47 -15.28 7.10
CA GLY A 201 -0.08 -16.57 6.52
C GLY A 201 -0.92 -16.89 5.28
N SER A 202 -0.43 -17.80 4.44
CA SER A 202 -1.12 -18.24 3.23
C SER A 202 -2.55 -18.67 3.53
N GLY A 203 -3.51 -18.10 2.79
CA GLY A 203 -4.94 -18.31 3.03
C GLY A 203 -5.57 -17.45 4.13
N GLY A 204 -4.76 -16.76 4.93
CA GLY A 204 -5.16 -15.85 6.00
C GLY A 204 -5.58 -16.54 7.30
N LYS A 205 -5.33 -17.85 7.44
CA LYS A 205 -5.77 -18.63 8.62
C LYS A 205 -5.00 -18.30 9.90
N ILE A 206 -3.83 -17.71 9.74
CA ILE A 206 -2.97 -17.26 10.83
C ILE A 206 -2.47 -15.87 10.50
N THR A 207 -2.31 -15.04 11.53
CA THR A 207 -1.60 -13.77 11.46
C THR A 207 -0.47 -13.81 12.47
N GLY A 208 0.69 -13.34 12.09
CA GLY A 208 1.83 -13.22 12.99
C GLY A 208 2.33 -11.78 13.03
N SER A 209 2.90 -11.40 14.17
CA SER A 209 3.49 -10.09 14.39
C SER A 209 4.87 -10.25 15.03
N TRP A 210 5.86 -9.48 14.56
CA TRP A 210 7.26 -9.54 14.98
C TRP A 210 7.78 -8.13 15.25
N ASP A 211 8.60 -7.99 16.29
CA ASP A 211 9.50 -6.86 16.48
C ASP A 211 10.92 -7.38 16.76
N LEU A 212 11.82 -6.51 17.26
CA LEU A 212 13.21 -6.88 17.56
C LEU A 212 13.36 -7.76 18.82
N GLU A 213 12.34 -7.83 19.67
CA GLU A 213 12.39 -8.52 20.97
C GLU A 213 11.46 -9.74 21.04
N LYS A 214 10.31 -9.69 20.36
CA LYS A 214 9.14 -10.53 20.60
C LYS A 214 8.48 -10.91 19.28
N HIS A 215 7.75 -12.03 19.32
CA HIS A 215 6.83 -12.40 18.26
C HIS A 215 5.53 -12.93 18.86
N ILE A 216 4.43 -12.70 18.16
CA ILE A 216 3.08 -13.09 18.55
C ILE A 216 2.46 -13.80 17.35
N LEU A 217 1.96 -15.02 17.55
CA LEU A 217 1.16 -15.74 16.57
C LEU A 217 -0.30 -15.76 17.01
N VAL A 218 -1.17 -15.63 16.02
CA VAL A 218 -2.61 -15.53 16.22
C VAL A 218 -3.29 -16.43 15.20
N ASP A 219 -4.08 -17.37 15.69
CA ASP A 219 -5.06 -18.07 14.86
C ASP A 219 -6.20 -17.13 14.49
N THR A 220 -6.48 -17.07 13.19
CA THR A 220 -7.50 -16.19 12.66
C THR A 220 -8.57 -16.99 11.95
N TYR A 221 -9.81 -16.71 12.30
CA TYR A 221 -10.95 -17.46 11.82
C TYR A 221 -11.75 -16.62 10.82
N PHE A 222 -12.04 -17.23 9.66
CA PHE A 222 -13.02 -16.74 8.69
C PHE A 222 -14.32 -17.51 8.90
N PRO A 223 -15.25 -17.03 9.75
CA PRO A 223 -16.49 -17.74 10.05
C PRO A 223 -17.35 -17.94 8.81
N PHE A 224 -17.32 -17.00 7.87
CA PHE A 224 -18.12 -17.04 6.67
C PHE A 224 -17.33 -16.48 5.49
N TYR A 225 -17.26 -17.26 4.41
CA TYR A 225 -16.92 -16.74 3.09
C TYR A 225 -18.21 -16.24 2.42
N PRO A 226 -18.12 -15.21 1.56
CA PRO A 226 -19.24 -14.84 0.72
C PRO A 226 -19.70 -16.04 -0.13
N GLU A 227 -21.00 -16.23 -0.21
CA GLU A 227 -21.60 -17.24 -1.08
C GLU A 227 -21.36 -16.85 -2.55
N PHE A 228 -20.80 -17.79 -3.31
CA PHE A 228 -20.64 -17.66 -4.75
C PHE A 228 -21.32 -18.81 -5.47
N VAL A 229 -21.85 -18.51 -6.66
CA VAL A 229 -22.22 -19.54 -7.63
C VAL A 229 -20.99 -20.35 -8.04
N GLN A 230 -21.17 -21.62 -8.39
CA GLN A 230 -20.07 -22.54 -8.68
C GLN A 230 -19.09 -22.00 -9.74
N SER A 231 -19.59 -21.37 -10.79
CA SER A 231 -18.74 -20.79 -11.86
C SER A 231 -17.80 -19.70 -11.35
N HIS A 232 -18.22 -18.91 -10.37
CA HIS A 232 -17.38 -17.90 -9.73
C HIS A 232 -16.32 -18.55 -8.84
N TRP A 233 -16.67 -19.61 -8.10
CA TRP A 233 -15.70 -20.39 -7.34
C TRP A 233 -14.65 -21.02 -8.24
N ASP A 234 -15.06 -21.67 -9.33
CA ASP A 234 -14.15 -22.31 -10.29
C ASP A 234 -13.17 -21.30 -10.90
N ARG A 235 -13.61 -20.05 -11.10
CA ARG A 235 -12.75 -18.96 -11.58
C ARG A 235 -11.73 -18.56 -10.52
N LEU A 236 -12.15 -18.34 -9.27
CA LEU A 236 -11.25 -17.98 -8.16
C LEU A 236 -10.24 -19.09 -7.83
N CYS A 237 -10.64 -20.36 -7.96
CA CYS A 237 -9.74 -21.50 -7.78
C CYS A 237 -8.63 -21.57 -8.83
N LYS A 238 -8.83 -20.99 -10.01
CA LYS A 238 -7.83 -20.89 -11.09
C LYS A 238 -6.96 -19.64 -11.00
N SER A 239 -7.30 -18.70 -10.11
CA SER A 239 -6.57 -17.45 -9.93
C SER A 239 -5.39 -17.62 -8.98
N CYS A 240 -4.33 -16.86 -9.25
CA CYS A 240 -3.33 -16.56 -8.23
C CYS A 240 -3.97 -15.68 -7.16
N ARG A 241 -3.53 -15.83 -5.91
CA ARG A 241 -4.03 -15.04 -4.78
C ARG A 241 -2.87 -14.44 -4.01
N SER A 242 -3.04 -13.21 -3.57
CA SER A 242 -2.18 -12.58 -2.57
C SER A 242 -3.00 -12.03 -1.41
N GLU A 243 -2.44 -12.12 -0.22
CA GLU A 243 -3.04 -11.66 1.03
C GLU A 243 -2.37 -10.35 1.49
N HIS A 244 -3.18 -9.36 1.85
CA HIS A 244 -2.71 -8.03 2.29
C HIS A 244 -3.42 -7.64 3.58
N LEU A 245 -2.65 -7.24 4.58
CA LEU A 245 -3.16 -6.56 5.77
C LEU A 245 -3.03 -5.06 5.53
N VAL A 246 -4.04 -4.29 5.94
CA VAL A 246 -4.06 -2.83 5.79
C VAL A 246 -4.69 -2.22 7.03
N GLU A 247 -4.10 -1.17 7.56
CA GLU A 247 -4.68 -0.39 8.67
C GLU A 247 -5.23 0.94 8.17
N SER A 248 -6.46 1.27 8.57
CA SER A 248 -7.08 2.56 8.34
C SER A 248 -6.47 3.64 9.25
N PRO A 249 -6.66 4.92 8.90
CA PRO A 249 -6.31 6.03 9.80
C PRO A 249 -7.04 5.97 11.16
N SER A 250 -8.21 5.34 11.22
CA SER A 250 -8.98 5.11 12.46
C SER A 250 -8.46 3.92 13.30
N GLY A 251 -7.47 3.17 12.82
CA GLY A 251 -6.92 1.99 13.49
C GLY A 251 -7.69 0.68 13.24
N GLU A 252 -8.68 0.71 12.35
CA GLU A 252 -9.36 -0.50 11.88
C GLU A 252 -8.43 -1.28 10.94
N THR A 253 -8.36 -2.60 11.11
CA THR A 253 -7.59 -3.45 10.20
C THR A 253 -8.51 -4.12 9.20
N PHE A 254 -8.10 -4.10 7.94
CA PHE A 254 -8.71 -4.84 6.85
C PHE A 254 -7.73 -5.90 6.35
N PHE A 255 -8.28 -7.06 6.00
CA PHE A 255 -7.56 -8.10 5.30
C PHE A 255 -8.16 -8.27 3.92
N VAL A 256 -7.32 -8.12 2.90
CA VAL A 256 -7.73 -8.11 1.51
C VAL A 256 -7.11 -9.30 0.78
N LYS A 257 -7.95 -10.12 0.16
CA LYS A 257 -7.53 -11.14 -0.80
C LYS A 257 -7.61 -10.54 -2.19
N TRP A 258 -6.46 -10.42 -2.86
CA TRP A 258 -6.38 -9.94 -4.23
C TRP A 258 -6.16 -11.12 -5.17
N TYR A 259 -7.15 -11.37 -6.02
CA TYR A 259 -7.14 -12.43 -7.01
C TYR A 259 -6.69 -11.90 -8.36
N THR A 260 -5.70 -12.56 -8.97
CA THR A 260 -5.22 -12.26 -10.31
C THR A 260 -5.29 -13.50 -11.19
N GLN A 261 -5.66 -13.32 -12.45
CA GLN A 261 -5.73 -14.39 -13.43
C GLN A 261 -4.82 -14.09 -14.60
N ARG A 262 -4.11 -15.12 -15.05
CA ARG A 262 -3.31 -15.00 -16.27
C ARG A 262 -4.23 -15.06 -17.47
N SER A 263 -4.21 -14.04 -18.31
CA SER A 263 -4.98 -14.06 -19.56
C SER A 263 -4.43 -15.14 -20.48
N ILE A 264 -5.30 -16.08 -20.85
CA ILE A 264 -5.02 -17.18 -21.77
C ILE A 264 -5.53 -16.90 -23.19
N HIS A 265 -6.10 -15.72 -23.41
CA HIS A 265 -6.61 -15.32 -24.72
C HIS A 265 -5.45 -15.07 -25.68
N ARG A 266 -5.59 -15.49 -26.94
CA ARG A 266 -4.64 -15.19 -28.03
C ARG A 266 -4.86 -13.76 -28.53
N ASP A 267 -4.73 -12.79 -27.64
CA ASP A 267 -4.82 -11.36 -27.93
C ASP A 267 -3.60 -10.61 -27.39
N ILE A 268 -3.63 -9.27 -27.47
CA ILE A 268 -2.54 -8.40 -26.99
C ILE A 268 -2.30 -8.50 -25.46
N ASN A 269 -3.18 -9.19 -24.73
CA ASN A 269 -3.10 -9.41 -23.30
C ASN A 269 -2.67 -10.83 -22.94
N SER A 270 -2.40 -11.70 -23.92
CA SER A 270 -1.89 -13.05 -23.69
C SER A 270 -0.72 -13.06 -22.70
N GLY A 271 -0.82 -13.88 -21.66
CA GLY A 271 0.21 -14.05 -20.65
C GLY A 271 0.25 -12.99 -19.54
N LYS A 272 -0.51 -11.89 -19.66
CA LYS A 272 -0.60 -10.83 -18.62
C LYS A 272 -1.35 -11.31 -17.38
N ALA A 273 -0.87 -10.92 -16.20
CA ALA A 273 -1.52 -11.18 -14.91
C ALA A 273 -2.49 -10.03 -14.58
N LEU A 274 -3.78 -10.27 -14.80
CA LEU A 274 -4.83 -9.28 -14.64
C LEU A 274 -5.57 -9.47 -13.33
N THR A 275 -5.87 -8.38 -12.65
CA THR A 275 -6.76 -8.29 -11.50
C THR A 275 -8.16 -8.78 -11.86
N GLU A 276 -8.62 -9.77 -11.13
CA GLU A 276 -9.92 -10.40 -11.32
C GLU A 276 -10.94 -9.92 -10.30
N ARG A 277 -10.56 -9.92 -9.01
CA ARG A 277 -11.46 -9.63 -7.90
C ARG A 277 -10.69 -9.30 -6.62
N PHE A 278 -11.36 -8.57 -5.73
CA PHE A 278 -10.94 -8.41 -4.34
C PHE A 278 -11.98 -8.99 -3.38
N LEU A 279 -11.52 -9.56 -2.27
CA LEU A 279 -12.39 -9.85 -1.12
C LEU A 279 -11.85 -9.12 0.09
N VAL A 280 -12.69 -8.33 0.74
CA VAL A 280 -12.32 -7.51 1.89
C VAL A 280 -12.95 -8.10 3.15
N PHE A 281 -12.14 -8.20 4.19
CA PHE A 281 -12.57 -8.66 5.50
C PHE A 281 -12.20 -7.63 6.55
N SER A 282 -13.14 -7.22 7.39
CA SER A 282 -12.84 -6.41 8.57
C SER A 282 -12.42 -7.30 9.74
N VAL A 283 -11.44 -6.82 10.52
CA VAL A 283 -10.96 -7.52 11.72
C VAL A 283 -11.76 -7.05 12.93
N SER A 284 -12.53 -7.94 13.53
CA SER A 284 -13.16 -7.69 14.84
C SER A 284 -12.15 -7.88 15.97
N ASN A 285 -12.42 -7.31 17.16
CA ASN A 285 -11.56 -7.43 18.36
C ASN A 285 -11.17 -8.86 18.73
N ASN A 286 -12.02 -9.85 18.42
CA ASN A 286 -11.73 -11.28 18.64
C ASN A 286 -10.91 -11.91 17.51
N LYS A 287 -10.25 -11.09 16.68
CA LYS A 287 -9.40 -11.50 15.54
C LYS A 287 -10.14 -12.37 14.52
N MET A 288 -11.44 -12.11 14.43
CA MET A 288 -12.37 -12.75 13.52
C MET A 288 -12.50 -11.90 12.26
N TYR A 289 -12.19 -12.47 11.11
CA TYR A 289 -12.27 -11.82 9.81
C TYR A 289 -13.69 -11.97 9.25
N ARG A 290 -14.46 -10.88 9.22
CA ARG A 290 -15.80 -10.89 8.61
C ARG A 290 -15.74 -10.26 7.23
N HIS A 291 -16.27 -10.96 6.24
CA HIS A 291 -16.40 -10.38 4.90
C HIS A 291 -17.23 -9.10 4.99
N THR A 292 -16.72 -8.01 4.42
CA THR A 292 -17.41 -6.72 4.37
C THR A 292 -17.49 -6.22 2.94
N ARG A 293 -18.61 -5.55 2.66
CA ARG A 293 -18.85 -4.83 1.40
C ARG A 293 -18.76 -3.31 1.57
N ASP A 294 -18.49 -2.87 2.80
CA ASP A 294 -18.42 -1.46 3.17
C ASP A 294 -17.28 -1.23 4.16
N ILE A 295 -16.39 -0.31 3.82
CA ILE A 295 -15.31 0.17 4.70
C ILE A 295 -15.51 1.65 5.10
N GLY A 296 -16.69 2.22 4.80
CA GLY A 296 -17.06 3.58 5.15
C GLY A 296 -16.38 4.64 4.27
N ASP A 297 -16.00 5.77 4.88
CA ASP A 297 -15.26 6.87 4.24
C ASP A 297 -13.75 6.56 4.04
N ASN A 298 -13.42 5.28 3.85
CA ASN A 298 -12.05 4.83 3.63
C ASN A 298 -11.86 4.39 2.17
N CYS A 299 -10.63 4.45 1.70
CA CYS A 299 -10.18 3.82 0.48
C CYS A 299 -8.85 3.10 0.73
N ILE A 300 -8.63 1.98 0.04
CA ILE A 300 -7.44 1.14 0.20
C ILE A 300 -6.59 1.22 -1.07
N PHE A 301 -5.28 1.36 -0.90
CA PHE A 301 -4.31 1.35 -1.99
C PHE A 301 -3.48 0.06 -1.93
N LEU A 302 -3.60 -0.78 -2.97
CA LEU A 302 -2.86 -2.04 -3.09
C LEU A 302 -1.95 -2.02 -4.30
N SER A 303 -0.70 -2.43 -4.13
CA SER A 303 0.21 -2.51 -5.26
C SER A 303 1.05 -3.77 -5.27
N ALA A 304 1.51 -4.15 -6.46
CA ALA A 304 2.26 -5.40 -6.60
C ALA A 304 3.59 -5.35 -5.84
N LYS A 305 4.22 -4.17 -5.70
CA LYS A 305 5.52 -3.99 -5.03
C LYS A 305 5.50 -3.06 -3.80
N GLY A 306 4.47 -2.27 -3.57
CA GLY A 306 4.40 -1.36 -2.43
C GLY A 306 3.71 -1.95 -1.19
N GLU A 307 4.09 -1.46 -0.01
CA GLU A 307 3.33 -1.63 1.23
C GLU A 307 1.91 -1.06 1.03
N PRO A 308 0.85 -1.81 1.38
CA PRO A 308 -0.51 -1.32 1.27
C PRO A 308 -0.79 -0.24 2.32
N PHE A 309 -1.64 0.71 1.97
CA PHE A 309 -2.08 1.76 2.90
C PHE A 309 -3.55 2.11 2.69
N CYS A 310 -4.12 2.82 3.65
CA CYS A 310 -5.50 3.28 3.62
C CYS A 310 -5.57 4.77 3.93
N LEU A 311 -6.45 5.47 3.24
CA LEU A 311 -6.70 6.91 3.43
C LEU A 311 -8.19 7.14 3.69
N GLN A 312 -8.49 8.20 4.43
CA GLN A 312 -9.84 8.74 4.51
C GLN A 312 -10.17 9.42 3.19
N ALA A 313 -11.15 8.90 2.45
CA ALA A 313 -11.41 9.28 1.07
C ALA A 313 -11.82 10.75 0.93
N SER A 314 -12.70 11.24 1.81
CA SER A 314 -13.17 12.63 1.79
C SER A 314 -12.08 13.68 1.97
N LEU A 315 -10.96 13.37 2.65
CA LEU A 315 -9.85 14.31 2.85
C LEU A 315 -9.06 14.57 1.56
N TYR A 316 -9.06 13.62 0.63
CA TYR A 316 -8.27 13.66 -0.60
C TYR A 316 -9.14 13.74 -1.86
N GLY A 317 -10.46 13.91 -1.72
CA GLY A 317 -11.40 13.94 -2.85
C GLY A 317 -11.52 12.60 -3.59
N LEU A 318 -11.24 11.48 -2.91
CA LEU A 318 -11.26 10.14 -3.48
C LEU A 318 -12.64 9.49 -3.37
N SER A 319 -12.85 8.42 -4.13
CA SER A 319 -14.03 7.57 -3.99
C SER A 319 -13.96 6.79 -2.68
N ARG A 320 -14.96 6.97 -1.83
CA ARG A 320 -15.17 6.16 -0.63
C ARG A 320 -15.52 4.71 -0.97
N ASN A 321 -15.22 3.80 -0.07
CA ASN A 321 -15.50 2.37 -0.20
C ASN A 321 -14.90 1.73 -1.46
N CYS A 322 -13.69 2.15 -1.83
CA CYS A 322 -12.98 1.70 -3.03
C CYS A 322 -11.60 1.12 -2.71
N ILE A 323 -11.15 0.23 -3.60
CA ILE A 323 -9.76 -0.22 -3.71
C ILE A 323 -9.15 0.40 -4.97
N TYR A 324 -8.06 1.14 -4.79
CA TYR A 324 -7.17 1.58 -5.85
C TYR A 324 -6.04 0.55 -5.96
N PHE A 325 -5.85 -0.03 -7.14
CA PHE A 325 -4.85 -1.08 -7.33
C PHE A 325 -3.88 -0.80 -8.47
N VAL A 326 -2.64 -1.25 -8.29
CA VAL A 326 -1.59 -1.28 -9.32
C VAL A 326 -0.94 -2.65 -9.32
N GLY A 327 -1.43 -3.52 -10.21
CA GLY A 327 -0.85 -4.81 -10.50
C GLY A 327 0.38 -4.71 -11.41
N ARG A 328 0.88 -5.89 -11.82
CA ARG A 328 1.97 -5.99 -12.81
C ARG A 328 1.51 -5.50 -14.18
N ASP A 329 0.33 -5.94 -14.61
CA ASP A 329 -0.15 -5.74 -15.98
C ASP A 329 -1.45 -4.93 -16.08
N ASP A 330 -2.00 -4.52 -14.94
CA ASP A 330 -3.15 -3.64 -14.88
C ASP A 330 -3.15 -2.74 -13.66
N PHE A 331 -3.95 -1.69 -13.72
CA PHE A 331 -4.22 -0.81 -12.60
C PHE A 331 -5.62 -0.22 -12.75
N GLY A 332 -6.24 0.17 -11.64
CA GLY A 332 -7.63 0.58 -11.66
C GLY A 332 -8.25 0.80 -10.29
N GLU A 333 -9.56 1.00 -10.32
CA GLU A 333 -10.44 1.23 -9.17
C GLU A 333 -11.51 0.15 -9.12
N VAL A 334 -11.79 -0.35 -7.91
CA VAL A 334 -12.90 -1.27 -7.66
C VAL A 334 -13.74 -0.72 -6.52
N ASN A 335 -15.06 -0.66 -6.70
CA ASN A 335 -15.98 -0.41 -5.60
C ASN A 335 -16.20 -1.70 -4.82
N ILE A 336 -16.09 -1.66 -3.49
CA ILE A 336 -16.15 -2.85 -2.64
C ILE A 336 -17.60 -3.36 -2.48
N ALA A 337 -18.61 -2.50 -2.67
CA ALA A 337 -20.01 -2.85 -2.43
C ALA A 337 -20.54 -3.93 -3.39
N ASP A 338 -20.18 -3.80 -4.65
CA ASP A 338 -20.62 -4.66 -5.75
C ASP A 338 -19.46 -5.39 -6.44
N ASP A 339 -18.21 -5.15 -6.02
CA ASP A 339 -16.99 -5.65 -6.67
C ASP A 339 -16.94 -5.26 -8.16
N VAL A 340 -17.53 -4.10 -8.50
CA VAL A 340 -17.52 -3.57 -9.86
C VAL A 340 -16.22 -2.82 -10.07
N ILE A 341 -15.50 -3.24 -11.12
CA ILE A 341 -14.33 -2.53 -11.63
C ILE A 341 -14.83 -1.22 -12.26
N MET A 342 -14.64 -0.11 -11.54
CA MET A 342 -15.09 1.22 -11.98
C MET A 342 -14.19 1.75 -13.09
N ALA A 343 -12.89 1.44 -13.02
CA ALA A 343 -11.92 1.78 -14.04
C ALA A 343 -10.81 0.72 -14.07
N LYS A 344 -10.37 0.33 -15.26
CA LYS A 344 -9.24 -0.59 -15.42
C LYS A 344 -8.49 -0.30 -16.70
N LYS A 345 -7.17 -0.24 -16.58
CA LYS A 345 -6.25 -0.13 -17.71
C LYS A 345 -5.30 -1.30 -17.70
N THR A 346 -5.21 -1.97 -18.85
CA THR A 346 -4.29 -3.08 -19.05
C THR A 346 -2.99 -2.55 -19.65
N ARG A 347 -2.04 -2.22 -18.79
CA ARG A 347 -0.70 -1.77 -19.18
C ARG A 347 0.31 -2.31 -18.17
N THR A 348 1.36 -2.93 -18.68
CA THR A 348 2.47 -3.39 -17.84
C THR A 348 3.13 -2.20 -17.15
N SER A 349 3.13 -2.23 -15.82
CA SER A 349 3.82 -1.25 -14.98
C SER A 349 5.18 -1.80 -14.59
N ARG A 350 6.23 -1.02 -14.87
CA ARG A 350 7.61 -1.38 -14.50
C ARG A 350 7.93 -1.02 -13.04
N ALA A 351 7.20 -0.08 -12.46
CA ALA A 351 7.29 0.33 -11.07
C ALA A 351 5.87 0.33 -10.43
N PRO A 352 5.29 -0.86 -10.16
CA PRO A 352 3.90 -0.99 -9.73
C PRO A 352 3.73 -0.67 -8.25
N TYR A 353 3.80 0.62 -7.89
CA TYR A 353 3.48 1.12 -6.55
C TYR A 353 2.94 2.55 -6.58
N PHE A 354 2.32 2.91 -5.46
CA PHE A 354 1.81 4.25 -5.18
C PHE A 354 2.80 5.01 -4.30
N ILE A 355 2.82 6.33 -4.46
CA ILE A 355 3.39 7.24 -3.48
C ILE A 355 2.25 7.69 -2.57
N PRO A 356 2.26 7.31 -1.28
CA PRO A 356 1.26 7.80 -0.32
C PRO A 356 1.49 9.29 -0.04
N PRO A 357 0.48 10.01 0.49
CA PRO A 357 0.68 11.32 1.07
C PRO A 357 1.77 11.28 2.16
N PRO A 358 2.51 12.38 2.37
CA PRO A 358 3.45 12.49 3.48
C PRO A 358 2.75 12.16 4.81
N SER A 359 3.39 11.34 5.64
CA SER A 359 2.86 10.89 6.95
C SER A 359 3.20 11.85 8.08
#